data_AF-A0A1G5L7J1-F1
#
_entry.id   AF-A0A1G5L7J1-F1
#
_cell.length_a   1.000
_cell.length_b   1.000
_cell.length_c   1.000
_cell.angle_alpha   90.00
_cell.angle_beta   90.00
_cell.angle_gamma   90.00
#
_symmetry.space_group_name_H-M   'P 1'
#
loop_
_entity.id
_entity.type
_entity.pdbx_description
1 polymer ?
#
loop_
_entity_poly.entity_id
_entity_poly.type
_entity_poly.pdbx_seq_one_letter_code
_entity_poly.pdbx_strand_id
1 'polypeptide(L)'
;MEGDYFILLPSQFDINEYCIMEEFCLEIENDNIRDGMYNSIKGGGAFRRFKDKIRRYGLEEKWYKYRDEAIKKIAIEWCEENGIPYK
;
A
#
# COMPACT_ATOMS: atom_id res chain seq x y z
N MET A 1 -21.87 34.16 3.55
CA MET A 1 -20.58 33.77 2.93
C MET A 1 -20.62 32.26 2.85
N GLU A 2 -20.78 31.75 1.65
CA GLU A 2 -20.72 30.32 1.36
C GLU A 2 -19.23 29.95 1.47
N GLY A 3 -18.90 29.11 2.45
CA GLY A 3 -17.52 28.67 2.63
C GLY A 3 -17.21 27.62 1.57
N ASP A 4 -16.16 27.85 0.79
CA ASP A 4 -15.66 26.85 -0.15
C ASP A 4 -15.39 25.54 0.61
N TYR A 5 -16.17 24.50 0.32
CA TYR A 5 -16.08 23.20 0.99
C TYR A 5 -14.99 22.38 0.29
N PHE A 6 -13.76 22.44 0.84
CA PHE A 6 -12.65 21.62 0.36
C PHE A 6 -12.61 20.29 1.11
N ILE A 7 -12.57 19.19 0.35
CA ILE A 7 -12.34 17.85 0.89
C ILE A 7 -10.86 17.51 0.67
N LEU A 8 -10.15 17.17 1.75
CA LEU A 8 -8.73 16.86 1.71
C LEU A 8 -8.51 15.45 1.14
N LEU A 9 -7.60 15.33 0.16
CA LEU A 9 -7.15 14.02 -0.31
C LEU A 9 -6.58 13.19 0.85
N PRO A 10 -6.68 11.85 0.78
CA PRO A 10 -6.01 10.99 1.73
C PRO A 10 -4.51 11.31 1.74
N SER A 11 -3.97 11.56 2.92
CA SER A 11 -2.53 11.69 3.11
C SER A 11 -1.83 10.33 2.96
N GLN A 12 -0.52 10.33 2.80
CA GLN A 12 0.29 9.11 2.86
C GLN A 12 0.18 8.35 4.21
N PHE A 13 -0.39 8.98 5.25
CA PHE A 13 -0.66 8.31 6.52
C PHE A 13 -2.05 7.66 6.51
N ASP A 14 -2.99 8.23 5.76
CA ASP A 14 -4.33 7.65 5.51
C ASP A 14 -4.23 6.48 4.53
N ILE A 15 -3.38 6.62 3.51
CA ILE A 15 -2.92 5.53 2.65
C ILE A 15 -1.89 4.75 3.47
N ASN A 16 -2.36 3.86 4.33
CA ASN A 16 -1.50 3.04 5.20
C ASN A 16 -0.65 2.07 4.36
N GLU A 17 0.41 2.57 3.72
CA GLU A 17 1.30 1.80 2.82
C GLU A 17 1.96 0.65 3.58
N TYR A 18 2.14 0.80 4.89
CA TYR A 18 2.59 -0.28 5.76
C TYR A 18 1.59 -1.46 5.78
N CYS A 19 0.28 -1.21 5.86
CA CYS A 19 -0.73 -2.27 5.72
C CYS A 19 -0.67 -2.93 4.34
N ILE A 20 -0.50 -2.15 3.26
CA ILE A 20 -0.34 -2.70 1.91
C ILE A 20 0.89 -3.61 1.83
N MET A 21 2.00 -3.23 2.48
CA MET A 21 3.19 -4.08 2.58
C MET A 21 2.91 -5.37 3.36
N GLU A 22 2.15 -5.30 4.46
CA GLU A 22 1.77 -6.47 5.26
C GLU A 22 0.91 -7.45 4.45
N GLU A 23 -0.14 -6.95 3.80
CA GLU A 23 -1.03 -7.75 2.94
C GLU A 23 -0.26 -8.38 1.78
N PHE A 24 0.57 -7.59 1.09
CA PHE A 24 1.41 -8.12 0.01
C PHE A 24 2.33 -9.26 0.48
N CYS A 25 2.92 -9.15 1.69
CA CYS A 25 3.73 -10.24 2.23
C CYS A 25 2.90 -11.52 2.39
N LEU A 26 1.66 -11.41 2.89
CA LEU A 26 0.77 -12.54 3.14
C LEU A 26 0.30 -13.23 1.85
N GLU A 27 0.17 -12.48 0.75
CA GLU A 27 -0.19 -12.99 -0.58
C GLU A 27 0.95 -13.75 -1.29
N ILE A 28 2.15 -13.79 -0.71
CA ILE A 28 3.26 -14.56 -1.28
C ILE A 28 3.01 -16.06 -1.07
N GLU A 29 2.88 -16.79 -2.18
CA GLU A 29 2.63 -18.25 -2.19
C GLU A 29 3.75 -19.07 -1.53
N ASN A 30 5.01 -18.66 -1.70
CA ASN A 30 6.15 -19.38 -1.12
C ASN A 30 6.29 -19.03 0.36
N ASP A 31 5.93 -19.97 1.24
CA ASP A 31 5.95 -19.81 2.69
C ASP A 31 7.28 -19.25 3.25
N ASN A 32 8.43 -19.76 2.78
CA ASN A 32 9.74 -19.29 3.24
C ASN A 32 10.00 -17.82 2.86
N ILE A 33 9.56 -17.41 1.66
CA ILE A 33 9.68 -16.03 1.20
C ILE A 33 8.67 -15.16 1.96
N ARG A 34 7.42 -15.60 2.10
CA ARG A 34 6.37 -14.92 2.87
C ARG A 34 6.82 -14.61 4.29
N ASP A 35 7.25 -15.62 5.04
CA ASP A 35 7.68 -15.46 6.43
C ASP A 35 8.93 -14.58 6.51
N GLY A 36 9.87 -14.77 5.60
CA GLY A 36 11.07 -13.94 5.49
C GLY A 36 10.78 -12.47 5.18
N MET A 37 9.76 -12.20 4.37
CA MET A 37 9.30 -10.86 4.00
C MET A 37 8.52 -10.23 5.16
N TYR A 38 7.53 -10.92 5.69
CA TYR A 38 6.66 -10.44 6.76
C TYR A 38 7.41 -10.12 8.05
N ASN A 39 8.42 -10.93 8.40
CA ASN A 39 9.28 -10.63 9.54
C ASN A 39 10.19 -9.42 9.30
N SER A 40 10.59 -9.17 8.04
CA SER A 40 11.50 -8.08 7.72
C SER A 40 10.90 -6.69 7.85
N ILE A 41 9.57 -6.60 7.73
CA ILE A 41 8.84 -5.34 7.83
C ILE A 41 8.51 -4.97 9.28
N LYS A 42 8.82 -5.82 10.25
CA LYS A 42 8.63 -5.48 11.66
C LYS A 42 9.73 -4.53 12.15
N GLY A 43 9.35 -3.53 12.95
CA GLY A 43 10.25 -2.57 13.59
C GLY A 43 10.84 -1.49 12.65
N GLY A 44 11.71 -0.64 13.22
CA GLY A 44 12.29 0.50 12.49
C GLY A 44 13.07 0.08 11.24
N GLY A 45 12.90 0.81 10.14
CA GLY A 45 13.54 0.50 8.86
C GLY A 45 12.79 -0.51 7.97
N ALA A 46 11.53 -0.81 8.30
CA ALA A 46 10.64 -1.70 7.55
C ALA A 46 10.67 -1.48 6.04
N PHE A 47 10.41 -0.24 5.60
CA PHE A 47 10.36 0.13 4.18
C PHE A 47 11.66 -0.14 3.42
N ARG A 48 12.82 0.09 4.07
CA ARG A 48 14.12 -0.18 3.45
C ARG A 48 14.34 -1.68 3.28
N ARG A 49 14.16 -2.44 4.36
CA ARG A 49 14.35 -3.91 4.35
C ARG A 49 13.40 -4.61 3.39
N PHE A 50 12.15 -4.14 3.31
CA PHE A 50 11.16 -4.61 2.37
C PHE A 50 11.64 -4.44 0.92
N LYS A 51 12.02 -3.21 0.54
CA LYS A 51 12.53 -2.91 -0.81
C LYS A 51 13.77 -3.74 -1.15
N ASP A 52 14.69 -3.90 -0.19
CA ASP A 52 15.90 -4.71 -0.38
C ASP A 52 15.56 -6.19 -0.62
N LYS A 53 14.57 -6.74 0.11
CA LYS A 53 14.14 -8.13 -0.09
C LYS A 53 13.33 -8.34 -1.36
N ILE A 54 12.44 -7.42 -1.71
CA ILE A 54 11.71 -7.46 -2.98
C ILE A 54 12.70 -7.58 -4.15
N ARG A 55 13.73 -6.72 -4.18
CA ARG A 55 14.81 -6.79 -5.17
C ARG A 55 15.50 -8.15 -5.16
N ARG A 56 15.91 -8.61 -3.98
CA ARG A 56 16.60 -9.89 -3.80
C ARG A 56 15.78 -11.09 -4.31
N TYR A 57 14.47 -11.07 -4.15
CA TYR A 57 13.56 -12.15 -4.57
C TYR A 57 12.96 -11.94 -5.97
N GLY A 58 13.31 -10.85 -6.67
CA GLY A 58 12.76 -10.54 -7.99
C GLY A 58 11.25 -10.24 -7.98
N LEU A 59 10.75 -9.68 -6.88
CA LEU A 59 9.31 -9.39 -6.70
C LEU A 59 8.93 -7.94 -7.04
N GLU A 60 9.85 -7.14 -7.59
CA GLU A 60 9.66 -5.69 -7.80
C GLU A 60 8.41 -5.37 -8.62
N GLU A 61 8.26 -5.99 -9.78
CA GLU A 61 7.10 -5.75 -10.65
C GLU A 61 5.79 -6.17 -10.00
N LYS A 62 5.79 -7.31 -9.29
CA LYS A 62 4.61 -7.79 -8.55
C LYS A 62 4.21 -6.81 -7.45
N TRP A 63 5.18 -6.31 -6.69
CA TRP A 63 4.95 -5.33 -5.64
C TRP A 63 4.38 -4.03 -6.20
N TYR A 64 5.01 -3.46 -7.23
CA TYR A 64 4.55 -2.18 -7.78
C TYR A 64 3.13 -2.29 -8.33
N LYS A 65 2.82 -3.38 -9.05
CA LYS A 65 1.46 -3.64 -9.52
C LYS A 65 0.47 -3.74 -8.35
N TYR A 66 0.78 -4.55 -7.34
CA TYR A 66 -0.08 -4.75 -6.18
C TYR A 66 -0.34 -3.44 -5.42
N ARG A 67 0.72 -2.67 -5.17
CA ARG A 67 0.63 -1.39 -4.47
C ARG A 67 -0.22 -0.39 -5.25
N ASP A 68 -0.02 -0.29 -6.56
CA ASP A 68 -0.76 0.65 -7.38
C ASP A 68 -2.26 0.26 -7.47
N GLU A 69 -2.58 -1.03 -7.51
CA GLU A 69 -3.95 -1.55 -7.42
C GLU A 69 -4.60 -1.24 -6.05
N ALA A 70 -3.86 -1.44 -4.95
CA ALA A 70 -4.34 -1.13 -3.60
C ALA A 70 -4.59 0.38 -3.40
N ILE A 71 -3.66 1.24 -3.85
CA ILE A 71 -3.83 2.70 -3.80
C ILE A 71 -5.03 3.13 -4.65
N LYS A 72 -5.20 2.54 -5.84
CA LYS A 72 -6.36 2.83 -6.69
C LYS A 72 -7.68 2.48 -5.98
N LYS A 73 -7.73 1.34 -5.28
CA LYS A 73 -8.91 0.92 -4.51
C LYS A 73 -9.23 1.93 -3.40
N ILE A 74 -8.22 2.33 -2.62
CA ILE A 74 -8.37 3.34 -1.55
C ILE A 74 -8.88 4.67 -2.13
N ALA A 75 -8.32 5.10 -3.28
CA ALA A 75 -8.75 6.34 -3.93
C ALA A 75 -10.21 6.27 -4.42
N ILE A 76 -10.63 5.11 -4.95
CA ILE A 76 -12.01 4.86 -5.37
C ILE A 76 -12.95 4.91 -4.15
N GLU A 77 -12.64 4.16 -3.09
CA GLU A 77 -13.44 4.12 -1.86
C GLU A 77 -13.61 5.52 -1.27
N TRP A 78 -12.51 6.30 -1.20
CA TRP A 78 -12.56 7.68 -0.74
C TRP A 78 -13.45 8.57 -1.62
N CYS A 79 -13.37 8.43 -2.95
CA CYS A 79 -14.25 9.16 -3.86
C CYS A 79 -15.73 8.80 -3.63
N GLU A 80 -16.04 7.52 -3.46
CA GLU A 80 -17.40 7.03 -3.21
C GLU A 80 -17.96 7.57 -1.88
N GLU A 81 -17.17 7.52 -0.80
CA GLU A 81 -17.53 8.05 0.51
C GLU A 81 -17.83 9.56 0.48
N ASN A 82 -17.19 10.29 -0.43
CA ASN A 82 -17.34 11.74 -0.57
C ASN A 82 -18.28 12.15 -1.73
N GLY A 83 -18.89 11.19 -2.42
CA GLY A 83 -19.77 11.44 -3.56
C GLY A 83 -19.06 12.09 -4.76
N ILE A 84 -17.75 11.88 -4.91
CA ILE A 84 -16.92 12.44 -5.96
C ILE A 84 -16.91 11.48 -7.17
N PRO A 85 -17.33 11.92 -8.36
CA PRO A 85 -17.25 11.09 -9.56
C PRO A 85 -15.80 10.91 -10.02
N TYR A 86 -15.43 9.68 -10.36
CA TYR A 86 -14.12 9.30 -10.91
C TYR A 86 -14.26 8.59 -12.27
N LYS A 87 -13.19 8.58 -13.09
CA LYS A 87 -13.16 7.95 -14.42
C LYS A 87 -11.97 7.02 -14.56
#